data_AF-A0A3D8YGA6-F1
#
_entry.id   AF-A0A3D8YGA6-F1
#
_cell.length_a   1.000
_cell.length_b   1.000
_cell.length_c   1.000
_cell.angle_alpha   90.00
_cell.angle_beta   90.00
_cell.angle_gamma   90.00
#
_symmetry.space_group_name_H-M   'P 1'
#
loop_
_entity.id
_entity.type
_entity.pdbx_description
1 polymer ?
#
loop_
_entity_poly.entity_id
_entity_poly.type
_entity_poly.pdbx_seq_one_letter_code
_entity_poly.pdbx_strand_id
1 'polypeptide(L)'
;MAIQFFSNDIIYQTPLPEAKPAAATAPATIHGDIANSSSVSGVELRILPPYIKDNNTAKVPLFPGRANLYCLVVVVGDVGNQLVGGIDLQGFPRIGDHEYLPINKTIYYWQKTSEADKSPNQIHAFCSIIKSRKKLREAASIMAEVKGDEDYKSLVTQIASLASKATPVTVALDLVSSIAGLVGKYLKNVEDKPIGTIVNSYTVIRGDFDTIGVNKHRYTTPKVDFEMELTIRDKTRQPSEANADDAAESDEVEVLISPIE
;
A
#
# COMPACT_ATOMS: atom_id res chain seq x y z
N MET A 1 16.16 21.29 10.31
CA MET A 1 14.98 21.53 9.48
C MET A 1 14.46 20.19 8.99
N ALA A 2 13.17 19.91 9.19
CA ALA A 2 12.53 18.69 8.71
C ALA A 2 12.11 18.82 7.23
N ILE A 3 11.87 17.68 6.56
CA ILE A 3 11.16 17.70 5.27
C ILE A 3 9.73 18.17 5.54
N GLN A 4 9.32 19.26 4.89
CA GLN A 4 7.95 19.75 4.97
C GLN A 4 7.10 18.95 3.98
N PHE A 5 6.48 17.87 4.47
CA PHE A 5 5.53 17.08 3.68
C PHE A 5 4.28 17.89 3.30
N PHE A 6 3.91 18.85 4.16
CA PHE A 6 2.75 19.73 4.05
C PHE A 6 2.99 20.93 3.12
N SER A 7 2.70 20.72 1.84
CA SER A 7 2.53 21.76 0.82
C SER A 7 1.13 21.66 0.19
N ASN A 8 0.79 22.61 -0.69
CA ASN A 8 -0.44 22.58 -1.49
C ASN A 8 -0.55 21.36 -2.45
N ASP A 9 0.47 20.49 -2.51
CA ASP A 9 0.50 19.29 -3.35
C ASP A 9 0.04 17.99 -2.61
N ILE A 10 -0.39 18.05 -1.34
CA ILE A 10 -1.02 16.89 -0.66
C ILE A 10 -2.49 16.76 -1.08
N ILE A 11 -2.89 15.54 -1.43
CA ILE A 11 -4.32 15.16 -1.43
C ILE A 11 -4.65 14.36 -0.17
N TYR A 12 -5.53 14.93 0.64
CA TYR A 12 -6.23 14.24 1.71
C TYR A 12 -7.59 13.76 1.19
N GLN A 13 -7.82 12.44 1.16
CA GLN A 13 -9.18 11.90 1.07
C GLN A 13 -9.64 11.42 2.44
N THR A 14 -10.28 12.34 3.17
CA THR A 14 -11.02 12.04 4.41
C THR A 14 -12.40 12.73 4.52
N PRO A 15 -13.20 12.93 3.45
CA PRO A 15 -14.64 13.08 3.64
C PRO A 15 -15.26 11.71 3.90
N LEU A 16 -16.03 11.59 4.99
CA LEU A 16 -17.07 10.57 5.06
C LEU A 16 -18.01 10.75 3.86
N PRO A 17 -18.53 9.68 3.24
CA PRO A 17 -19.53 9.84 2.20
C PRO A 17 -20.75 10.56 2.78
N GLU A 18 -21.12 11.71 2.18
CA GLU A 18 -22.50 12.20 2.32
C GLU A 18 -23.43 11.08 1.87
N ALA A 19 -24.49 10.81 2.65
CA ALA A 19 -25.36 9.66 2.47
C ALA A 19 -25.94 9.65 1.05
N LYS A 20 -25.38 8.81 0.18
CA LYS A 20 -25.72 8.77 -1.24
C LYS A 20 -27.15 8.23 -1.38
N PRO A 21 -28.10 9.00 -1.94
CA PRO A 21 -29.46 8.49 -2.11
C PRO A 21 -29.43 7.30 -3.07
N ALA A 22 -30.15 6.23 -2.70
CA ALA A 22 -30.18 5.00 -3.46
C ALA A 22 -30.81 5.22 -4.85
N ALA A 23 -29.97 5.21 -5.89
CA ALA A 23 -30.39 5.29 -7.29
C ALA A 23 -29.56 4.31 -8.13
N ALA A 24 -30.25 3.48 -8.91
CA ALA A 24 -29.69 2.30 -9.55
C ALA A 24 -28.98 2.59 -10.88
N THR A 25 -27.91 1.83 -11.16
CA THR A 25 -27.47 1.51 -12.53
C THR A 25 -26.56 0.27 -12.52
N ALA A 26 -26.74 -0.63 -13.48
CA ALA A 26 -26.01 -1.91 -13.62
C ALA A 26 -25.98 -2.32 -15.11
N PRO A 27 -25.28 -3.41 -15.54
CA PRO A 27 -24.30 -4.26 -14.84
C PRO A 27 -22.93 -4.25 -15.64
N ALA A 28 -22.00 -5.22 -15.65
CA ALA A 28 -21.79 -6.52 -14.98
C ALA A 28 -20.28 -6.88 -14.94
N THR A 29 -19.69 -7.14 -13.76
CA THR A 29 -18.58 -8.12 -13.58
C THR A 29 -18.55 -8.59 -12.12
N ILE A 30 -18.98 -9.82 -11.86
CA ILE A 30 -18.85 -10.66 -10.64
C ILE A 30 -18.42 -9.96 -9.32
N HIS A 31 -19.13 -8.91 -8.91
CA HIS A 31 -19.04 -8.36 -7.56
C HIS A 31 -20.22 -8.91 -6.76
N GLY A 32 -19.92 -9.59 -5.66
CA GLY A 32 -20.92 -9.86 -4.62
C GLY A 32 -20.69 -8.84 -3.51
N ASP A 33 -21.77 -8.22 -3.05
CA ASP A 33 -21.71 -7.33 -1.89
C ASP A 33 -21.50 -8.18 -0.62
N ILE A 34 -20.58 -7.74 0.25
CA ILE A 34 -20.38 -8.31 1.57
C ILE A 34 -21.42 -7.72 2.52
N ALA A 35 -22.31 -8.56 3.04
CA ALA A 35 -23.33 -8.14 4.01
C ALA A 35 -22.76 -7.83 5.41
N ASN A 36 -21.54 -8.27 5.72
CA ASN A 36 -20.89 -8.08 7.01
C ASN A 36 -19.37 -8.34 6.91
N SER A 37 -18.52 -7.45 7.43
CA SER A 37 -17.05 -7.59 7.40
C SER A 37 -16.52 -8.93 7.97
N SER A 38 -17.28 -9.62 8.82
CA SER A 38 -16.97 -10.97 9.30
C SER A 38 -16.84 -12.05 8.22
N SER A 39 -17.32 -11.84 6.99
CA SER A 39 -17.06 -12.74 5.85
C SER A 39 -15.74 -12.47 5.13
N VAL A 40 -15.06 -11.35 5.40
CA VAL A 40 -13.77 -11.03 4.79
C VAL A 40 -12.72 -12.05 5.24
N SER A 41 -12.19 -12.81 4.28
CA SER A 41 -11.16 -13.84 4.46
C SER A 41 -9.77 -13.36 4.08
N GLY A 42 -9.66 -12.28 3.31
CA GLY A 42 -8.40 -11.67 2.94
C GLY A 42 -8.56 -10.24 2.47
N VAL A 43 -7.55 -9.43 2.76
CA VAL A 43 -7.41 -8.04 2.35
C VAL A 43 -6.00 -7.83 1.84
N GLU A 44 -5.88 -7.30 0.63
CA GLU A 44 -4.60 -6.96 0.02
C GLU A 44 -4.66 -5.51 -0.48
N LEU A 45 -3.74 -4.66 -0.04
CA LEU A 45 -3.54 -3.33 -0.61
C LEU A 45 -2.23 -3.31 -1.40
N ARG A 46 -2.31 -2.99 -2.68
CA ARG A 46 -1.18 -2.91 -3.60
C ARG A 46 -1.01 -1.49 -4.14
N ILE A 47 0.23 -0.98 -4.13
CA ILE A 47 0.57 0.22 -4.89
C ILE A 47 0.90 -0.18 -6.32
N LEU A 48 0.20 0.43 -7.28
CA LEU A 48 0.51 0.36 -8.70
C LEU A 48 1.52 1.45 -9.07
N PRO A 49 2.27 1.30 -10.19
CA PRO A 49 3.24 2.28 -10.65
C PRO A 49 2.73 3.73 -10.63
N PRO A 50 3.25 4.62 -9.77
CA PRO A 50 2.90 6.03 -9.82
C PRO A 50 3.43 6.67 -11.10
N TYR A 51 2.60 7.46 -11.76
CA TYR A 51 2.92 8.16 -12.99
C TYR A 51 3.41 9.58 -12.67
N ILE A 52 4.64 9.88 -13.03
CA ILE A 52 5.25 11.20 -12.82
C ILE A 52 4.88 12.11 -13.98
N LYS A 53 4.04 13.12 -13.72
CA LYS A 53 3.66 14.14 -14.73
C LYS A 53 4.70 15.24 -14.83
N ASP A 54 5.28 15.63 -13.70
CA ASP A 54 6.35 16.63 -13.59
C ASP A 54 7.27 16.28 -12.42
N ASN A 55 8.53 15.93 -12.72
CA ASN A 55 9.56 15.65 -11.73
C ASN A 55 10.23 16.93 -11.19
N ASN A 56 9.80 18.11 -11.65
CA ASN A 56 10.24 19.45 -11.28
C ASN A 56 11.74 19.69 -11.55
N THR A 57 12.28 19.14 -12.65
CA THR A 57 13.68 19.36 -13.11
C THR A 57 13.68 20.21 -14.37
N ALA A 58 14.46 21.30 -14.37
CA ALA A 58 14.64 22.10 -15.57
C ALA A 58 15.21 21.26 -16.73
N LYS A 59 14.51 21.25 -17.86
CA LYS A 59 15.00 20.72 -19.13
C LYS A 59 15.81 21.81 -19.82
N VAL A 60 17.07 21.52 -20.11
CA VAL A 60 17.97 22.39 -20.89
C VAL A 60 18.64 21.56 -21.97
N PRO A 61 19.13 22.13 -23.08
CA PRO A 61 19.51 21.34 -24.28
C PRO A 61 20.54 20.22 -24.05
N LEU A 62 21.37 20.30 -23.01
CA LEU A 62 22.36 19.28 -22.65
C LEU A 62 21.95 18.34 -21.50
N PHE A 63 20.84 18.62 -20.81
CA PHE A 63 20.38 17.86 -19.64
C PHE A 63 18.89 17.52 -19.75
N PRO A 64 18.51 16.23 -19.87
CA PRO A 64 17.15 15.80 -20.23
C PRO A 64 16.10 15.95 -19.12
N GLY A 65 16.33 16.80 -18.11
CA GLY A 65 15.38 17.05 -17.03
C GLY A 65 15.04 15.81 -16.19
N ARG A 66 16.02 14.94 -15.89
CA ARG A 66 15.81 13.71 -15.12
C ARG A 66 16.10 13.91 -13.62
N ALA A 67 15.25 13.38 -12.76
CA ALA A 67 15.35 13.43 -11.31
C ALA A 67 15.80 12.10 -10.69
N ASN A 68 16.34 12.16 -9.48
CA ASN A 68 16.39 11.01 -8.57
C ASN A 68 15.16 11.12 -7.65
N LEU A 69 14.33 10.09 -7.58
CA LEU A 69 13.11 10.08 -6.79
C LEU A 69 13.17 8.97 -5.73
N TYR A 70 12.54 9.17 -4.58
CA TYR A 70 12.20 8.10 -3.65
C TYR A 70 10.68 7.94 -3.60
N CYS A 71 10.18 6.72 -3.45
CA CYS A 71 8.82 6.45 -2.99
C CYS A 71 8.90 6.05 -1.51
N LEU A 72 8.34 6.88 -0.63
CA LEU A 72 8.11 6.55 0.77
C LEU A 72 6.66 6.06 0.90
N VAL A 73 6.48 4.83 1.39
CA VAL A 73 5.17 4.28 1.71
C VAL A 73 5.11 3.96 3.19
N VAL A 74 4.05 4.41 3.86
CA VAL A 74 3.71 4.07 5.25
C VAL A 74 2.29 3.52 5.25
N VAL A 75 2.07 2.33 5.80
CA VAL A 75 0.74 1.72 5.93
C VAL A 75 0.51 1.22 7.35
N VAL A 76 -0.69 1.53 7.84
CA VAL A 76 -1.19 1.24 9.17
C VAL A 76 -2.53 0.52 9.03
N GLY A 77 -2.78 -0.52 9.82
CA GLY A 77 -4.11 -1.13 9.95
C GLY A 77 -4.45 -1.44 11.40
N ASP A 78 -5.74 -1.54 11.73
CA ASP A 78 -6.22 -1.98 13.05
C ASP A 78 -5.85 -3.43 13.38
N VAL A 79 -5.72 -4.25 12.34
CA VAL A 79 -5.10 -5.57 12.40
C VAL A 79 -3.69 -5.51 11.84
N GLY A 80 -2.77 -6.23 12.49
CA GLY A 80 -1.35 -6.26 12.12
C GLY A 80 -1.15 -6.70 10.67
N ASN A 81 -0.36 -5.92 9.92
CA ASN A 81 0.06 -6.26 8.56
C ASN A 81 0.92 -7.54 8.62
N GLN A 82 0.52 -8.58 7.87
CA GLN A 82 1.26 -9.84 7.79
C GLN A 82 2.54 -9.71 6.93
N LEU A 83 2.71 -8.61 6.19
CA LEU A 83 3.96 -8.26 5.54
C LEU A 83 4.97 -7.65 6.54
N VAL A 84 6.25 -7.95 6.33
CA VAL A 84 7.34 -7.45 7.16
C VAL A 84 7.53 -5.94 6.98
N GLY A 85 6.98 -5.18 7.93
CA GLY A 85 7.20 -3.74 8.09
C GLY A 85 6.20 -2.88 7.34
N GLY A 86 5.36 -2.14 8.08
CA GLY A 86 4.44 -1.13 7.55
C GLY A 86 5.09 0.14 7.00
N ILE A 87 6.41 0.14 6.73
CA ILE A 87 7.11 1.23 6.06
C ILE A 87 8.10 0.68 5.06
N ASP A 88 8.07 1.27 3.87
CA ASP A 88 9.02 1.03 2.80
C ASP A 88 9.55 2.35 2.23
N LEU A 89 10.81 2.32 1.76
CA LEU A 89 11.46 3.42 1.08
C LEU A 89 12.25 2.86 -0.09
N GLN A 90 11.84 3.18 -1.31
CA GLN A 90 12.50 2.70 -2.53
C GLN A 90 13.04 3.89 -3.35
N GLY A 91 14.27 3.79 -3.83
CA GLY A 91 14.92 4.82 -4.66
C GLY A 91 14.88 4.50 -6.16
N PHE A 92 14.64 5.52 -6.98
CA PHE A 92 14.50 5.44 -8.43
C PHE A 92 15.39 6.48 -9.12
N PRO A 93 16.51 6.07 -9.76
CA PRO A 93 17.43 6.99 -10.38
C PRO A 93 16.95 7.43 -11.77
N ARG A 94 17.26 8.67 -12.15
CA ARG A 94 17.13 9.18 -13.53
C ARG A 94 15.71 9.13 -14.13
N ILE A 95 14.67 9.25 -13.32
CA ILE A 95 13.27 9.29 -13.78
C ILE A 95 12.99 10.63 -14.50
N GLY A 96 12.40 10.56 -15.68
CA GLY A 96 11.94 11.71 -16.49
C GLY A 96 10.58 12.26 -16.06
N ASP A 97 9.99 13.07 -16.93
CA ASP A 97 8.56 13.41 -16.88
C ASP A 97 7.81 12.47 -17.81
N HIS A 98 6.53 12.25 -17.53
CA HIS A 98 5.66 11.31 -18.24
C HIS A 98 6.14 9.85 -18.18
N GLU A 99 6.85 9.49 -17.10
CA GLU A 99 7.37 8.15 -16.83
C GLU A 99 6.68 7.54 -15.61
N TYR A 100 6.46 6.22 -15.64
CA TYR A 100 6.01 5.44 -14.49
C TYR A 100 7.19 5.05 -13.61
N LEU A 101 7.07 5.16 -12.29
CA LEU A 101 8.04 4.55 -11.38
C LEU A 101 7.92 3.01 -11.45
N PRO A 102 9.02 2.26 -11.56
CA PRO A 102 9.00 0.80 -11.59
C PRO A 102 8.78 0.20 -10.19
N ILE A 103 7.60 0.43 -9.63
CA ILE A 103 7.11 -0.12 -8.36
C ILE A 103 5.73 -0.72 -8.56
N ASN A 104 5.59 -2.00 -8.25
CA ASN A 104 4.31 -2.70 -8.18
C ASN A 104 4.43 -3.68 -7.01
N LYS A 105 3.85 -3.32 -5.87
CA LYS A 105 4.13 -4.00 -4.59
C LYS A 105 2.93 -4.00 -3.68
N THR A 106 2.67 -5.14 -3.05
CA THR A 106 1.71 -5.25 -1.96
C THR A 106 2.28 -4.55 -0.72
N ILE A 107 1.55 -3.56 -0.21
CA ILE A 107 1.94 -2.68 0.91
C ILE A 107 1.15 -2.99 2.20
N TYR A 108 0.02 -3.70 2.08
CA TYR A 108 -0.66 -4.35 3.20
C TYR A 108 -1.17 -5.72 2.77
N TYR A 109 -0.96 -6.72 3.62
CA TYR A 109 -1.59 -8.04 3.47
C TYR A 109 -2.18 -8.47 4.80
N TRP A 110 -3.40 -9.00 4.74
CA TRP A 110 -4.01 -9.78 5.80
C TRP A 110 -4.81 -10.91 5.18
N GLN A 111 -4.63 -12.12 5.71
CA GLN A 111 -5.44 -13.29 5.42
C GLN A 111 -5.88 -13.92 6.75
N LYS A 112 -7.12 -14.38 6.80
CA LYS A 112 -7.67 -15.09 7.96
C LYS A 112 -6.93 -16.43 8.12
N THR A 113 -6.30 -16.65 9.28
CA THR A 113 -5.58 -17.89 9.59
C THR A 113 -6.28 -18.76 10.62
N SER A 114 -7.08 -18.15 11.50
CA SER A 114 -7.91 -18.80 12.50
C SER A 114 -9.33 -18.23 12.50
N GLU A 115 -10.34 -19.02 12.87
CA GLU A 115 -11.72 -18.52 12.96
C GLU A 115 -11.92 -17.37 13.94
N ALA A 116 -11.05 -17.28 14.96
CA ALA A 116 -11.04 -16.19 15.94
C ALA A 116 -10.45 -14.87 15.40
N ASP A 117 -9.75 -14.89 14.25
CA ASP A 117 -9.16 -13.69 13.67
C ASP A 117 -10.26 -12.72 13.21
N LYS A 118 -10.10 -11.45 13.58
CA LYS A 118 -10.94 -10.35 13.11
C LYS A 118 -10.37 -9.79 11.81
N SER A 119 -11.25 -9.48 10.87
CA SER A 119 -10.90 -8.73 9.66
C SER A 119 -10.43 -7.31 10.02
N PRO A 120 -9.52 -6.71 9.21
CA PRO A 120 -9.23 -5.28 9.30
C PRO A 120 -10.51 -4.47 9.07
N ASN A 121 -10.71 -3.43 9.88
CA ASN A 121 -11.82 -2.49 9.73
C ASN A 121 -11.34 -1.14 9.18
N GLN A 122 -10.04 -0.85 9.31
CA GLN A 122 -9.42 0.37 8.82
C GLN A 122 -7.97 0.15 8.40
N ILE A 123 -7.61 0.67 7.21
CA ILE A 123 -6.24 0.71 6.69
C ILE A 123 -5.95 2.14 6.24
N HIS A 124 -4.93 2.77 6.83
CA HIS A 124 -4.46 4.10 6.47
C HIS A 124 -3.16 3.98 5.69
N ALA A 125 -3.14 4.50 4.47
CA ALA A 125 -1.98 4.48 3.60
C ALA A 125 -1.52 5.91 3.28
N PHE A 126 -0.23 6.16 3.50
CA PHE A 126 0.49 7.36 3.09
C PHE A 126 1.51 6.96 2.03
N CYS A 127 1.50 7.66 0.91
CA CYS A 127 2.51 7.50 -0.12
C CYS A 127 3.01 8.88 -0.56
N SER A 128 4.33 9.05 -0.57
CA SER A 128 4.96 10.30 -1.01
C SER A 128 6.08 10.01 -2.00
N ILE A 129 6.04 10.68 -3.15
CA ILE A 129 7.16 10.72 -4.09
C ILE A 129 8.02 11.93 -3.73
N ILE A 130 9.23 11.66 -3.28
CA ILE A 130 10.19 12.65 -2.77
C ILE A 130 11.30 12.79 -3.81
N LYS A 131 11.45 13.98 -4.38
CA LYS A 131 12.60 14.32 -5.22
C LYS A 131 13.85 14.48 -4.37
N SER A 132 14.90 13.74 -4.69
CA SER A 132 16.24 13.92 -4.14
C SER A 132 17.04 14.94 -4.96
N ARG A 133 17.78 15.84 -4.29
CA ARG A 133 18.79 16.69 -4.95
C ARG A 133 20.19 16.09 -4.97
N LYS A 134 20.43 15.02 -4.20
CA LYS A 134 21.72 14.32 -4.15
C LYS A 134 21.66 13.00 -4.93
N LYS A 135 22.80 12.32 -5.04
CA LYS A 135 22.83 10.89 -5.43
C LYS A 135 21.88 10.12 -4.50
N LEU A 136 21.21 9.10 -5.03
CA LEU A 136 20.44 8.20 -4.19
C LEU A 136 21.37 7.59 -3.14
N ARG A 137 20.88 7.58 -1.90
CA ARG A 137 21.48 6.89 -0.77
C ARG A 137 20.89 5.49 -0.74
N GLU A 138 21.61 4.53 -0.17
CA GLU A 138 21.08 3.18 0.02
C GLU A 138 19.84 3.22 0.92
N ALA A 139 18.67 3.05 0.32
CA ALA A 139 17.40 3.18 1.04
C ALA A 139 17.28 2.09 2.12
N ALA A 140 17.88 0.91 1.90
CA ALA A 140 18.03 -0.12 2.92
C ALA A 140 18.84 0.36 4.15
N SER A 141 19.92 1.13 3.94
CA SER A 141 20.71 1.71 5.04
C SER A 141 19.92 2.78 5.80
N ILE A 142 19.19 3.65 5.08
CA ILE A 142 18.30 4.64 5.70
C ILE A 142 17.22 3.93 6.54
N MET A 143 16.58 2.90 5.98
CA MET A 143 15.52 2.17 6.68
C MET A 143 16.06 1.35 7.86
N ALA A 144 17.31 0.88 7.82
CA ALA A 144 17.96 0.27 8.98
C ALA A 144 18.23 1.30 10.09
N GLU A 145 18.75 2.49 9.73
CA GLU A 145 18.94 3.59 10.68
C GLU A 145 17.60 4.05 11.30
N VAL A 146 16.54 4.24 10.49
CA VAL A 146 15.19 4.60 10.95
C VAL A 146 14.61 3.53 11.86
N LYS A 147 14.69 2.24 11.48
CA LYS A 147 14.18 1.13 12.31
C LYS A 147 14.92 0.98 13.64
N GLY A 148 16.15 1.49 13.73
CA GLY A 148 16.93 1.55 14.96
C GLY A 148 16.56 2.69 15.91
N ASP A 149 15.96 3.78 15.43
CA ASP A 149 15.61 4.98 16.22
C ASP A 149 14.52 4.67 17.26
N GLU A 150 14.66 5.20 18.48
CA GLU A 150 13.67 5.04 19.55
C GLU A 150 12.40 5.86 19.30
N ASP A 151 12.52 7.03 18.65
CA ASP A 151 11.37 7.83 18.20
C ASP A 151 10.53 6.99 17.22
N TYR A 152 11.18 6.25 16.33
CA TYR A 152 10.50 5.38 15.38
C TYR A 152 9.72 4.25 16.07
N LYS A 153 10.39 3.52 16.97
CA LYS A 153 9.77 2.41 17.74
C LYS A 153 8.59 2.93 18.57
N SER A 154 8.74 4.10 19.18
CA SER A 154 7.68 4.79 19.92
C SER A 154 6.49 5.13 19.02
N LEU A 155 6.73 5.77 17.87
CA LEU A 155 5.67 6.14 16.91
C LEU A 155 4.94 4.90 16.38
N VAL A 156 5.64 3.82 16.02
CA VAL A 156 5.01 2.56 15.56
C VAL A 156 4.19 1.91 16.68
N THR A 157 4.69 1.94 17.92
CA THR A 157 3.95 1.41 19.08
C THR A 157 2.69 2.22 19.37
N GLN A 158 2.78 3.55 19.28
CA GLN A 158 1.62 4.44 19.38
C GLN A 158 0.61 4.14 18.27
N ILE A 159 1.06 4.05 17.01
CA ILE A 159 0.23 3.69 15.87
C ILE A 159 -0.53 2.37 16.11
N ALA A 160 0.16 1.30 16.52
CA ALA A 160 -0.48 0.01 16.83
C ALA A 160 -1.52 0.14 17.97
N SER A 161 -1.22 0.96 18.99
CA SER A 161 -2.13 1.21 20.11
C SER A 161 -3.38 2.01 19.72
N LEU A 162 -3.30 2.88 18.71
CA LEU A 162 -4.45 3.66 18.20
C LEU A 162 -5.27 2.86 17.20
N ALA A 163 -4.59 2.09 16.35
CA ALA A 163 -5.24 1.25 15.34
C ALA A 163 -6.15 0.22 16.03
N SER A 164 -5.70 -0.38 17.15
CA SER A 164 -6.52 -1.26 18.00
C SER A 164 -7.67 -0.58 18.78
N LYS A 165 -7.78 0.75 18.75
CA LYS A 165 -8.72 1.55 19.58
C LYS A 165 -9.58 2.51 18.77
N ALA A 166 -10.10 2.10 17.61
CA ALA A 166 -11.12 2.83 16.82
C ALA A 166 -10.90 4.36 16.77
N THR A 167 -9.63 4.77 16.64
CA THR A 167 -9.19 6.13 16.96
C THR A 167 -9.54 7.11 15.84
N PRO A 168 -9.85 8.40 16.14
CA PRO A 168 -10.05 9.41 15.11
C PRO A 168 -8.91 9.45 14.10
N VAL A 169 -9.27 9.40 12.81
CA VAL A 169 -8.35 9.32 11.67
C VAL A 169 -7.26 10.39 11.71
N THR A 170 -7.57 11.59 12.23
CA THR A 170 -6.60 12.69 12.41
C THR A 170 -5.36 12.28 13.19
N VAL A 171 -5.49 11.52 14.27
CA VAL A 171 -4.35 11.12 15.11
C VAL A 171 -3.46 10.10 14.38
N ALA A 172 -4.06 9.22 13.56
CA ALA A 172 -3.30 8.32 12.69
C ALA A 172 -2.51 9.10 11.62
N LEU A 173 -3.11 10.15 11.03
CA LEU A 173 -2.45 11.03 10.07
C LEU A 173 -1.28 11.80 10.70
N ASP A 174 -1.41 12.28 11.94
CA ASP A 174 -0.36 13.00 12.66
C ASP A 174 0.85 12.10 12.97
N LEU A 175 0.62 10.86 13.40
CA LEU A 175 1.69 9.89 13.64
C LEU A 175 2.39 9.46 12.36
N VAL A 176 1.64 9.20 11.29
CA VAL A 176 2.19 8.90 9.96
C VAL A 176 3.03 10.06 9.43
N SER A 177 2.61 11.30 9.68
CA SER A 177 3.37 12.50 9.34
C SER A 177 4.63 12.67 10.18
N SER A 178 4.56 12.31 11.46
CA SER A 178 5.72 12.31 12.38
C SER A 178 6.77 11.29 11.93
N ILE A 179 6.33 10.10 11.50
CA ILE A 179 7.16 9.07 10.88
C ILE A 179 7.78 9.57 9.58
N ALA A 180 7.03 10.23 8.70
CA ALA A 180 7.57 10.82 7.47
C ALA A 180 8.64 11.87 7.80
N GLY A 181 8.40 12.73 8.79
CA GLY A 181 9.38 13.68 9.32
C GLY A 181 10.66 13.02 9.83
N LEU A 182 10.53 11.87 10.50
CA LEU A 182 11.66 11.08 10.99
C LEU A 182 12.46 10.42 9.86
N VAL A 183 11.81 9.85 8.85
CA VAL A 183 12.50 9.39 7.62
C VAL A 183 13.21 10.58 6.95
N GLY A 184 12.61 11.77 6.97
CA GLY A 184 13.22 13.02 6.49
C GLY A 184 14.48 13.47 7.26
N LYS A 185 14.56 13.25 8.58
CA LYS A 185 15.76 13.45 9.41
C LYS A 185 16.91 12.56 8.90
N TYR A 186 16.62 11.28 8.67
CA TYR A 186 17.60 10.29 8.20
C TYR A 186 17.99 10.45 6.73
N LEU A 187 17.11 11.00 5.90
CA LEU A 187 17.44 11.41 4.53
C LEU A 187 18.51 12.52 4.47
N LYS A 188 18.95 13.15 5.58
CA LYS A 188 20.16 14.00 5.70
C LYS A 188 20.34 15.02 4.54
N ASN A 189 20.09 16.29 4.84
CA ASN A 189 20.12 17.52 3.99
C ASN A 189 18.75 17.96 3.46
N VAL A 190 18.52 19.29 3.54
CA VAL A 190 17.20 19.95 3.57
C VAL A 190 16.55 20.17 2.18
N GLU A 191 17.06 19.49 1.15
CA GLU A 191 16.68 19.78 -0.23
C GLU A 191 15.82 18.71 -0.89
N ASP A 192 15.68 17.55 -0.24
CA ASP A 192 14.82 16.48 -0.73
C ASP A 192 13.35 16.91 -0.47
N LYS A 193 12.56 17.09 -1.55
CA LYS A 193 11.22 17.71 -1.51
C LYS A 193 10.14 16.76 -2.04
N PRO A 194 8.97 16.63 -1.38
CA PRO A 194 7.83 15.94 -1.98
C PRO A 194 7.41 16.64 -3.27
N ILE A 195 7.13 15.86 -4.32
CA ILE A 195 6.50 16.33 -5.56
C ILE A 195 5.04 15.87 -5.67
N GLY A 196 4.67 14.80 -4.98
CA GLY A 196 3.29 14.39 -4.76
C GLY A 196 3.19 13.58 -3.49
N THR A 197 2.13 13.80 -2.72
CA THR A 197 1.83 13.03 -1.51
C THR A 197 0.33 12.75 -1.48
N ILE A 198 -0.04 11.51 -1.20
CA ILE A 198 -1.42 11.09 -0.97
C ILE A 198 -1.54 10.49 0.42
N VAL A 199 -2.65 10.78 1.08
CA VAL A 199 -3.03 10.10 2.31
C VAL A 199 -4.50 9.68 2.19
N ASN A 200 -4.74 8.38 2.24
CA ASN A 200 -6.06 7.78 2.12
C ASN A 200 -6.32 6.81 3.26
N SER A 201 -7.59 6.75 3.68
CA SER A 201 -8.09 5.73 4.60
C SER A 201 -9.10 4.86 3.88
N TYR A 202 -8.89 3.55 3.97
CA TYR A 202 -9.84 2.51 3.57
C TYR A 202 -10.54 2.03 4.85
N THR A 203 -11.86 2.14 4.93
CA THR A 203 -12.62 1.88 6.16
C THR A 203 -13.95 1.17 5.89
N VAL A 204 -14.39 0.32 6.81
CA VAL A 204 -15.73 -0.30 6.74
C VAL A 204 -16.84 0.77 6.75
N ILE A 205 -16.63 1.89 7.46
CA ILE A 205 -17.60 3.02 7.51
C ILE A 205 -17.80 3.67 6.13
N ARG A 206 -16.79 3.64 5.25
CA ARG A 206 -16.86 4.14 3.87
C ARG A 206 -17.33 3.07 2.87
N GLY A 207 -17.47 1.81 3.31
CA GLY A 207 -17.80 0.67 2.47
C GLY A 207 -16.65 0.18 1.58
N ASP A 208 -15.39 0.56 1.86
CA ASP A 208 -14.24 0.15 1.03
C ASP A 208 -14.00 -1.37 1.08
N PHE A 209 -14.56 -2.06 2.07
CA PHE A 209 -14.47 -3.52 2.24
C PHE A 209 -15.72 -4.27 1.75
N ASP A 210 -16.75 -3.56 1.28
CA ASP A 210 -18.06 -4.17 0.96
C ASP A 210 -18.04 -4.84 -0.43
N THR A 211 -17.16 -4.38 -1.33
CA THR A 211 -17.03 -4.89 -2.70
C THR A 211 -15.94 -5.98 -2.79
N ILE A 212 -16.35 -7.25 -2.93
CA ILE A 212 -15.44 -8.38 -3.19
C ILE A 212 -14.66 -8.15 -4.49
N GLY A 213 -13.39 -8.55 -4.54
CA GLY A 213 -12.54 -8.47 -5.74
C GLY A 213 -11.62 -7.26 -5.73
N VAL A 214 -11.13 -6.86 -6.90
CA VAL A 214 -10.11 -5.81 -7.06
C VAL A 214 -10.76 -4.43 -7.25
N ASN A 215 -10.67 -3.59 -6.23
CA ASN A 215 -11.11 -2.20 -6.27
C ASN A 215 -9.92 -1.30 -6.64
N LYS A 216 -10.01 -0.56 -7.76
CA LYS A 216 -8.97 0.36 -8.22
C LYS A 216 -9.28 1.78 -7.77
N HIS A 217 -8.32 2.42 -7.11
CA HIS A 217 -8.41 3.79 -6.62
C HIS A 217 -7.30 4.63 -7.27
N ARG A 218 -7.66 5.76 -7.88
CA ARG A 218 -6.72 6.71 -8.50
C ARG A 218 -6.74 8.04 -7.77
N TYR A 219 -5.56 8.56 -7.49
CA TYR A 219 -5.34 9.82 -6.76
C TYR A 219 -4.37 10.71 -7.55
N THR A 220 -4.85 11.88 -7.98
CA THR A 220 -4.18 12.72 -8.99
C THR A 220 -3.72 14.04 -8.36
N THR A 221 -2.47 14.15 -7.92
CA THR A 221 -1.88 15.44 -7.47
C THR A 221 -1.50 16.30 -8.67
N PRO A 222 -1.06 17.57 -8.52
CA PRO A 222 -0.63 18.37 -9.67
C PRO A 222 0.51 17.73 -10.49
N LYS A 223 1.40 16.96 -9.85
CA LYS A 223 2.65 16.45 -10.45
C LYS A 223 2.76 14.92 -10.55
N VAL A 224 1.94 14.18 -9.81
CA VAL A 224 2.00 12.70 -9.76
C VAL A 224 0.57 12.14 -9.74
N ASP A 225 0.33 11.11 -10.55
CA ASP A 225 -0.85 10.25 -10.40
C ASP A 225 -0.44 8.97 -9.68
N PHE A 226 -1.15 8.64 -8.61
CA PHE A 226 -0.99 7.41 -7.85
C PHE A 226 -2.18 6.50 -8.15
N GLU A 227 -1.92 5.20 -8.25
CA GLU A 227 -2.97 4.19 -8.32
C GLU A 227 -2.74 3.12 -7.24
N MET A 228 -3.82 2.68 -6.61
CA MET A 228 -3.82 1.63 -5.61
C MET A 228 -4.91 0.61 -5.93
N GLU A 229 -4.63 -0.66 -5.64
CA GLU A 229 -5.58 -1.76 -5.75
C GLU A 229 -5.86 -2.32 -4.35
N LEU A 230 -7.12 -2.23 -3.92
CA LEU A 230 -7.62 -2.89 -2.72
C LEU A 230 -8.36 -4.16 -3.14
N THR A 231 -7.79 -5.32 -2.87
CA THR A 231 -8.40 -6.62 -3.17
C THR A 231 -9.03 -7.21 -1.92
N ILE A 232 -10.35 -7.43 -1.96
CA ILE A 232 -11.12 -8.06 -0.88
C ILE A 232 -11.48 -9.48 -1.28
N ARG A 233 -11.25 -10.45 -0.38
CA ARG A 233 -11.55 -11.88 -0.58
C ARG A 233 -12.56 -12.34 0.48
N ASP A 234 -13.50 -13.20 0.07
CA ASP A 234 -14.46 -13.88 0.95
C ASP A 234 -14.19 -15.40 0.94
N LYS A 235 -14.41 -16.06 2.07
CA LYS A 235 -14.28 -17.52 2.24
C LYS A 235 -15.12 -18.29 1.23
N THR A 236 -16.34 -17.83 0.94
CA THR A 236 -17.29 -18.59 0.10
C THR A 236 -16.82 -18.78 -1.34
N ARG A 237 -15.80 -18.03 -1.77
CA ARG A 237 -15.25 -18.01 -3.14
C ARG A 237 -13.74 -18.24 -3.19
N GLN A 238 -13.09 -18.54 -2.07
CA GLN A 238 -11.75 -19.12 -2.12
C GLN A 238 -11.89 -20.58 -2.57
N PRO A 239 -11.21 -21.05 -3.64
CA PRO A 239 -11.06 -22.47 -3.85
C PRO A 239 -10.33 -23.04 -2.62
N SER A 240 -10.83 -24.15 -2.08
CA SER A 240 -10.16 -24.81 -0.94
C SER A 240 -8.86 -25.44 -1.43
N GLU A 241 -7.74 -24.75 -1.25
CA GLU A 241 -6.39 -25.27 -1.54
C GLU A 241 -6.06 -26.55 -0.73
N ALA A 242 -6.87 -26.86 0.29
CA ALA A 242 -6.77 -28.05 1.14
C ALA A 242 -7.09 -29.41 0.47
N ASN A 243 -7.44 -29.46 -0.81
CA ASN A 243 -7.78 -30.72 -1.53
C ASN A 243 -6.87 -31.00 -2.75
N ALA A 244 -5.74 -30.30 -2.90
CA ALA A 244 -4.86 -30.47 -4.06
C ALA A 244 -3.85 -31.62 -3.93
N ASP A 245 -3.50 -32.03 -2.71
CA ASP A 245 -2.43 -33.01 -2.46
C ASP A 245 -2.91 -34.48 -2.39
N ASP A 246 -4.21 -34.74 -2.17
CA ASP A 246 -4.78 -36.11 -2.06
C ASP A 246 -5.14 -36.75 -3.42
N ALA A 247 -4.88 -36.07 -4.55
CA ALA A 247 -5.29 -36.52 -5.89
C ALA A 247 -4.12 -37.08 -6.74
N ALA A 248 -2.94 -37.29 -6.15
CA ALA A 248 -1.69 -37.54 -6.87
C ALA A 248 -0.94 -38.83 -6.48
N GLU A 249 -1.62 -39.86 -5.97
CA GLU A 249 -0.97 -41.16 -5.72
C GLU A 249 -1.94 -42.36 -5.88
N SER A 250 -2.09 -42.86 -7.12
CA SER A 250 -2.53 -44.24 -7.43
C SER A 250 -2.57 -44.50 -8.95
N ASP A 251 -1.44 -44.31 -9.63
CA ASP A 251 -1.21 -44.86 -10.98
C ASP A 251 -0.17 -45.99 -10.86
N GLU A 252 -0.61 -47.14 -10.33
CA GLU A 252 0.20 -48.36 -10.29
C GLU A 252 0.37 -48.90 -11.72
N VAL A 253 1.53 -48.64 -12.32
CA VAL A 253 1.87 -49.18 -13.64
C VAL A 253 2.21 -50.68 -13.51
N GLU A 254 1.24 -51.53 -13.80
CA GLU A 254 1.40 -52.99 -13.84
C GLU A 254 2.32 -53.39 -15.02
N VAL A 255 3.60 -53.66 -14.72
CA VAL A 255 4.60 -54.07 -15.72
C VAL A 255 4.45 -55.55 -16.06
N LEU A 256 3.74 -55.84 -17.16
CA LEU A 256 3.65 -57.15 -17.78
C LEU A 256 5.01 -57.61 -18.34
N ILE A 257 5.73 -58.45 -17.57
CA ILE A 257 6.94 -59.13 -18.03
C ILE A 257 6.53 -60.41 -18.79
N SER A 258 6.64 -60.38 -20.12
CA SER A 258 6.56 -61.59 -20.94
C SER A 258 7.88 -62.37 -20.91
N PRO A 259 7.87 -63.71 -20.73
CA PRO A 259 9.08 -64.52 -20.85
C PRO A 259 9.51 -64.62 -22.32
N ILE A 260 10.82 -64.58 -22.54
CA ILE A 260 11.47 -64.97 -23.80
C ILE A 260 11.92 -66.43 -23.67
N GLU A 261 11.80 -67.20 -24.75
CA GLU A 261 12.16 -68.63 -24.86
C GLU A 261 13.65 -68.92 -24.60
#